data_AF-A0A954LN83-F1
#
_entry.id   AF-A0A954LN83-F1
#
_cell.length_a   1.000
_cell.length_b   1.000
_cell.length_c   1.000
_cell.angle_alpha   90.00
_cell.angle_beta   90.00
_cell.angle_gamma   90.00
#
_symmetry.space_group_name_H-M   'P 1'
#
loop_
_entity.id
_entity.type
_entity.pdbx_description
1 polymer ?
#
loop_
_entity_poly.entity_id
_entity_poly.type
_entity_poly.pdbx_seq_one_letter_code
_entity_poly.pdbx_strand_id
1 'polypeptide(L)'
;SKKRPSPKSPGKRANQTRVSRKKQPVTASPSQTPTHTLAWWQHWNTWLSLGIVTASLLLGVLTFFGPPQNETVPEREATNPVPNEQLQMVAHKPHPASEEKFQKHVKPFLEKFCFDCHGNGADEGGLTLDEFAKADGFHANRKTAEVVLKMINAGVMPPEDGTQPKMEERKLATDWIDAKLFYVDCDLPVDPGRVTIQRLNRAEYNNTIRDLIGIDFKPAADFPSDEVGEGFDNIGDVLSLPPLLLEKYLEAAETIAKKAIVPFPERYGIQRVAGGDLKREGAAGGVTGEGFVSMASSGSVVAELQVSYESEYTIRAEAMADQAGPDPARMELRLDGKAIKVFDIKGQRNTGTYE
;
A
#
# COMPACT_ATOMS: atom_id res chain seq x y z
N SER A 1 33.84 -77.48 -26.25
CA SER A 1 35.25 -77.05 -26.09
C SER A 1 35.44 -76.39 -24.71
N LYS A 2 36.67 -75.96 -24.37
CA LYS A 2 37.15 -75.23 -23.16
C LYS A 2 36.17 -74.18 -22.58
N LYS A 3 36.24 -73.75 -21.29
CA LYS A 3 36.69 -74.33 -20.00
C LYS A 3 36.26 -73.38 -18.83
N ARG A 4 36.26 -73.90 -17.59
CA ARG A 4 36.08 -73.25 -16.24
C ARG A 4 36.96 -71.98 -16.00
N PRO A 5 36.71 -71.11 -14.97
CA PRO A 5 36.30 -71.49 -13.59
C PRO A 5 35.33 -70.56 -12.80
N SER A 6 35.10 -70.93 -11.52
CA SER A 6 34.39 -70.19 -10.44
C SER A 6 35.42 -69.81 -9.34
N PRO A 7 35.11 -68.88 -8.42
CA PRO A 7 34.93 -69.35 -7.03
C PRO A 7 33.92 -68.57 -6.12
N LYS A 8 33.17 -69.35 -5.32
CA LYS A 8 32.84 -69.17 -3.87
C LYS A 8 32.12 -67.90 -3.34
N SER A 9 31.19 -68.14 -2.40
CA SER A 9 30.66 -67.20 -1.39
C SER A 9 31.48 -67.30 -0.06
N PRO A 10 31.22 -66.55 1.04
CA PRO A 10 30.00 -66.71 1.86
C PRO A 10 29.42 -65.44 2.53
N GLY A 11 28.12 -65.48 2.86
CA GLY A 11 27.35 -64.36 3.42
C GLY A 11 27.49 -64.08 4.93
N LYS A 12 26.48 -63.39 5.48
CA LYS A 12 26.15 -63.40 6.92
C LYS A 12 24.68 -63.03 7.18
N ARG A 13 24.19 -63.59 8.29
CA ARG A 13 22.86 -63.41 8.91
C ARG A 13 22.63 -61.91 9.19
N ALA A 14 21.46 -61.32 8.94
CA ALA A 14 20.14 -61.65 9.48
C ALA A 14 20.06 -61.52 11.01
N ASN A 15 19.43 -60.44 11.47
CA ASN A 15 18.76 -60.41 12.77
C ASN A 15 17.54 -59.49 12.66
N GLN A 16 16.34 -60.02 12.89
CA GLN A 16 15.09 -59.23 12.93
C GLN A 16 14.68 -59.05 14.38
N THR A 17 14.29 -57.84 14.78
CA THR A 17 13.70 -57.60 16.11
C THR A 17 12.36 -56.90 15.95
N ARG A 18 11.30 -57.72 15.86
CA ARG A 18 9.92 -57.28 15.66
C ARG A 18 9.25 -57.03 17.01
N VAL A 19 8.89 -55.79 17.31
CA VAL A 19 7.96 -55.44 18.39
C VAL A 19 6.76 -54.73 17.80
N SER A 20 5.56 -55.21 18.10
CA SER A 20 4.30 -54.57 17.70
C SER A 20 3.33 -54.53 18.87
N ARG A 21 2.65 -53.41 19.08
CA ARG A 21 1.40 -53.35 19.86
C ARG A 21 0.36 -52.46 19.16
N LYS A 22 -0.91 -52.66 19.54
CA LYS A 22 -2.09 -52.25 18.78
C LYS A 22 -2.55 -50.81 19.09
N LYS A 23 -3.33 -50.24 18.17
CA LYS A 23 -4.28 -49.13 18.43
C LYS A 23 -5.35 -49.57 19.44
N GLN A 24 -5.92 -48.63 20.21
CA GLN A 24 -7.35 -48.26 20.15
C GLN A 24 -7.64 -46.93 20.91
N PRO A 25 -8.79 -46.27 20.69
CA PRO A 25 -9.04 -44.88 21.12
C PRO A 25 -10.03 -44.74 22.32
N VAL A 26 -10.15 -43.51 22.85
CA VAL A 26 -11.26 -43.06 23.72
C VAL A 26 -11.66 -41.62 23.32
N THR A 27 -12.87 -41.17 23.68
CA THR A 27 -13.56 -39.98 23.13
C THR A 27 -13.91 -38.91 24.17
N ALA A 28 -13.96 -37.65 23.68
CA ALA A 28 -14.82 -36.51 24.08
C ALA A 28 -14.98 -36.07 25.55
N SER A 29 -14.83 -34.75 25.80
CA SER A 29 -15.89 -33.89 26.38
C SER A 29 -15.53 -32.38 26.28
N PRO A 30 -16.48 -31.45 26.08
CA PRO A 30 -16.21 -29.99 26.04
C PRO A 30 -16.59 -29.26 27.35
N SER A 31 -15.91 -28.14 27.65
CA SER A 31 -16.28 -27.17 28.70
C SER A 31 -16.43 -25.76 28.09
N GLN A 32 -17.66 -25.27 27.94
CA GLN A 32 -18.34 -24.36 28.86
C GLN A 32 -17.85 -22.90 28.82
N THR A 33 -18.59 -22.08 28.07
CA THR A 33 -18.68 -20.61 28.24
C THR A 33 -19.69 -20.25 29.33
N PRO A 34 -19.41 -19.25 30.18
CA PRO A 34 -20.44 -18.51 30.91
C PRO A 34 -20.77 -17.18 30.21
N THR A 35 -22.03 -16.76 30.29
CA THR A 35 -22.55 -15.49 29.73
C THR A 35 -22.65 -14.36 30.78
N HIS A 36 -22.86 -13.15 30.28
CA HIS A 36 -23.00 -11.87 30.99
C HIS A 36 -23.86 -11.87 32.27
N THR A 37 -23.53 -10.93 33.17
CA THR A 37 -24.51 -10.20 34.01
C THR A 37 -24.32 -8.69 33.85
N LEU A 38 -25.36 -7.90 34.15
CA LEU A 38 -25.44 -6.45 33.93
C LEU A 38 -26.07 -5.73 35.14
N ALA A 39 -25.40 -4.67 35.62
CA ALA A 39 -25.92 -3.59 36.48
C ALA A 39 -24.90 -2.42 36.35
N TRP A 40 -25.19 -1.13 36.09
CA TRP A 40 -26.36 -0.23 36.24
C TRP A 40 -26.73 0.15 37.70
N TRP A 41 -26.13 1.20 38.25
CA TRP A 41 -26.61 2.61 38.27
C TRP A 41 -26.21 3.45 39.51
N GLN A 42 -25.90 4.73 39.28
CA GLN A 42 -25.88 5.90 40.20
C GLN A 42 -24.98 5.88 41.46
N HIS A 43 -24.50 7.01 42.01
CA HIS A 43 -24.96 8.41 41.87
C HIS A 43 -23.86 9.42 41.49
N TRP A 44 -24.26 10.51 40.81
CA TRP A 44 -23.66 11.83 40.96
C TRP A 44 -24.27 12.55 42.18
N ASN A 45 -23.50 13.34 42.94
CA ASN A 45 -23.59 14.80 42.81
C ASN A 45 -22.48 15.62 43.51
N THR A 46 -22.13 16.74 42.88
CA THR A 46 -21.61 18.03 43.43
C THR A 46 -21.06 18.11 44.86
N TRP A 47 -19.83 18.61 44.98
CA TRP A 47 -19.50 19.80 45.79
C TRP A 47 -18.53 20.70 44.98
N LEU A 48 -18.62 22.02 45.14
CA LEU A 48 -17.91 23.00 44.31
C LEU A 48 -17.50 24.21 45.19
N SER A 49 -16.39 24.87 44.84
CA SER A 49 -15.80 26.05 45.49
C SER A 49 -15.06 25.76 46.82
N LEU A 50 -14.09 26.56 47.27
CA LEU A 50 -13.61 27.87 46.79
C LEU A 50 -12.12 28.07 47.19
N GLY A 51 -11.29 28.70 46.34
CA GLY A 51 -9.93 29.10 46.73
C GLY A 51 -9.00 29.48 45.56
N ILE A 52 -8.85 30.78 45.28
CA ILE A 52 -7.91 31.32 44.28
C ILE A 52 -6.97 32.32 44.98
N VAL A 53 -5.64 32.18 44.79
CA VAL A 53 -4.66 33.25 45.02
C VAL A 53 -3.60 33.23 43.91
N THR A 54 -3.25 34.42 43.43
CA THR A 54 -2.22 34.78 42.41
C THR A 54 -0.81 34.29 42.76
N ALA A 55 0.12 33.88 41.86
CA ALA A 55 0.51 34.25 40.47
C ALA A 55 1.69 35.26 40.38
N SER A 56 2.58 35.08 39.37
CA SER A 56 3.81 35.87 39.04
C SER A 56 5.00 35.70 40.01
N LEU A 57 6.29 35.86 39.67
CA LEU A 57 7.15 36.03 38.45
C LEU A 57 8.63 35.82 38.94
N LEU A 58 9.71 35.47 38.23
CA LEU A 58 10.12 35.17 36.83
C LEU A 58 10.56 33.67 36.73
N LEU A 59 11.02 33.00 35.65
CA LEU A 59 11.78 33.26 34.40
C LEU A 59 13.33 33.39 34.54
N GLY A 60 14.12 32.62 33.76
CA GLY A 60 15.60 32.57 33.88
C GLY A 60 16.38 31.67 32.89
N VAL A 61 16.31 31.98 31.59
CA VAL A 61 17.23 31.57 30.50
C VAL A 61 17.62 30.07 30.36
N LEU A 62 17.07 29.41 29.33
CA LEU A 62 17.81 28.42 28.55
C LEU A 62 17.31 28.42 27.10
N THR A 63 18.12 28.98 26.19
CA THR A 63 17.91 28.88 24.73
C THR A 63 19.17 28.33 24.12
N PHE A 64 19.08 27.13 23.53
CA PHE A 64 19.85 26.60 22.39
C PHE A 64 19.64 25.08 22.34
N PHE A 65 18.77 24.64 21.43
CA PHE A 65 18.68 23.35 20.73
C PHE A 65 17.21 23.13 20.33
N GLY A 66 16.90 23.36 19.04
CA GLY A 66 15.61 22.99 18.47
C GLY A 66 15.59 21.50 18.12
N PRO A 67 14.44 20.81 18.20
CA PRO A 67 14.30 19.45 17.70
C PRO A 67 14.48 19.40 16.16
N PRO A 68 14.86 18.23 15.60
CA PRO A 68 15.10 18.09 14.16
C PRO A 68 13.82 18.34 13.34
N GLN A 69 14.00 18.85 12.13
CA GLN A 69 12.92 18.94 11.13
C GLN A 69 12.56 17.54 10.66
N ASN A 70 11.52 16.96 11.25
CA ASN A 70 10.89 15.75 10.74
C ASN A 70 10.03 16.14 9.53
N GLU A 71 10.49 15.86 8.31
CA GLU A 71 9.71 16.13 7.10
C GLU A 71 8.47 15.23 7.07
N THR A 72 7.34 15.79 7.50
CA THR A 72 6.05 15.11 7.45
C THR A 72 5.63 14.94 6.00
N VAL A 73 5.79 13.73 5.48
CA VAL A 73 5.03 13.28 4.30
C VAL A 73 3.55 13.62 4.56
N PRO A 74 2.87 14.37 3.69
CA PRO A 74 1.50 14.77 3.95
C PRO A 74 0.61 13.54 3.93
N GLU A 75 0.15 13.14 5.12
CA GLU A 75 -0.88 12.13 5.29
C GLU A 75 -2.10 12.59 4.48
N ARG A 76 -2.56 11.77 3.53
CA ARG A 76 -3.76 12.09 2.75
C ARG A 76 -4.95 12.04 3.70
N GLU A 77 -5.34 13.21 4.19
CA GLU A 77 -6.48 13.41 5.08
C GLU A 77 -7.69 12.66 4.51
N ALA A 78 -8.11 11.63 5.23
CA ALA A 78 -9.21 10.77 4.83
C ALA A 78 -10.51 11.59 4.90
N THR A 79 -10.90 12.17 3.76
CA THR A 79 -12.02 13.11 3.67
C THR A 79 -13.26 12.51 4.30
N ASN A 80 -13.71 13.15 5.39
CA ASN A 80 -14.86 12.70 6.19
C ASN A 80 -16.09 12.42 5.31
N PRO A 81 -16.94 11.44 5.67
CA PRO A 81 -18.17 11.17 4.94
C PRO A 81 -19.04 12.43 4.94
N VAL A 82 -19.31 12.97 3.74
CA VAL A 82 -20.01 14.24 3.56
C VAL A 82 -21.42 14.15 4.15
N PRO A 83 -21.80 15.02 5.10
CA PRO A 83 -23.17 15.07 5.61
C PRO A 83 -24.15 15.39 4.48
N ASN A 84 -25.23 14.61 4.38
CA ASN A 84 -26.26 14.79 3.36
C ASN A 84 -27.19 15.97 3.71
N GLU A 85 -26.69 17.20 3.57
CA GLU A 85 -27.52 18.39 3.59
C GLU A 85 -26.99 19.47 2.64
N GLN A 86 -27.90 20.08 1.88
CA GLN A 86 -27.69 21.27 1.05
C GLN A 86 -26.72 21.12 -0.14
N LEU A 87 -27.27 20.59 -1.25
CA LEU A 87 -26.78 20.82 -2.62
C LEU A 87 -26.83 22.33 -2.95
N GLN A 88 -25.83 23.09 -2.50
CA GLN A 88 -25.62 24.46 -2.96
C GLN A 88 -25.05 24.43 -4.37
N MET A 89 -25.72 25.13 -5.30
CA MET A 89 -25.33 25.12 -6.71
C MET A 89 -23.99 25.83 -6.91
N VAL A 90 -22.92 25.05 -7.11
CA VAL A 90 -21.72 25.53 -7.79
C VAL A 90 -22.18 26.11 -9.14
N ALA A 91 -21.66 27.28 -9.51
CA ALA A 91 -22.05 28.00 -10.72
C ALA A 91 -21.52 27.31 -11.99
N HIS A 92 -22.13 26.18 -12.31
CA HIS A 92 -21.86 25.36 -13.47
C HIS A 92 -22.02 26.18 -14.75
N LYS A 93 -21.15 25.95 -15.75
CA LYS A 93 -21.30 26.63 -17.05
C LYS A 93 -22.65 26.22 -17.64
N PRO A 94 -23.46 27.16 -18.17
CA PRO A 94 -24.79 26.81 -18.66
C PRO A 94 -24.68 25.86 -19.85
N HIS A 95 -25.11 24.61 -19.65
CA HIS A 95 -25.00 23.53 -20.63
C HIS A 95 -25.49 23.99 -22.01
N PRO A 96 -24.69 23.84 -23.08
CA PRO A 96 -25.00 24.47 -24.38
C PRO A 96 -26.34 24.00 -24.95
N ALA A 97 -26.73 22.76 -24.71
CA ALA A 97 -28.08 22.26 -24.89
C ALA A 97 -28.92 22.45 -23.61
N SER A 98 -29.48 23.63 -23.41
CA SER A 98 -30.38 23.93 -22.27
C SER A 98 -31.84 23.62 -22.58
N GLU A 99 -32.65 23.39 -21.54
CA GLU A 99 -34.09 23.10 -21.67
C GLU A 99 -34.88 24.28 -22.29
N GLU A 100 -34.49 25.53 -22.03
CA GLU A 100 -35.10 26.69 -22.70
C GLU A 100 -34.92 26.61 -24.22
N LYS A 101 -33.71 26.28 -24.69
CA LYS A 101 -33.44 26.11 -26.13
C LYS A 101 -34.20 24.91 -26.70
N PHE A 102 -34.35 23.83 -25.94
CA PHE A 102 -35.12 22.66 -26.35
C PHE A 102 -36.57 23.04 -26.65
N GLN A 103 -37.28 23.61 -25.67
CA GLN A 103 -38.70 23.98 -25.81
C GLN A 103 -38.94 25.08 -26.85
N LYS A 104 -37.96 25.96 -27.08
CA LYS A 104 -38.06 27.14 -27.96
C LYS A 104 -37.67 26.89 -29.42
N HIS A 105 -36.77 25.94 -29.67
CA HIS A 105 -36.18 25.73 -31.00
C HIS A 105 -36.24 24.27 -31.49
N VAL A 106 -36.04 23.29 -30.60
CA VAL A 106 -35.88 21.88 -31.02
C VAL A 106 -37.23 21.15 -31.04
N LYS A 107 -38.01 21.26 -29.97
CA LYS A 107 -39.33 20.63 -29.91
C LYS A 107 -40.27 21.16 -31.01
N PRO A 108 -40.41 22.48 -31.26
CA PRO A 108 -41.21 22.98 -32.38
C PRO A 108 -40.66 22.62 -33.76
N PHE A 109 -39.37 22.28 -33.87
CA PHE A 109 -38.78 21.74 -35.09
C PHE A 109 -39.24 20.28 -35.30
N LEU A 110 -39.13 19.43 -34.29
CA LEU A 110 -39.60 18.03 -34.37
C LEU A 110 -41.11 17.94 -34.64
N GLU A 111 -41.91 18.76 -33.95
CA GLU A 111 -43.37 18.86 -34.12
C GLU A 111 -43.79 19.28 -35.54
N LYS A 112 -42.96 20.06 -36.24
CA LYS A 112 -43.26 20.64 -37.57
C LYS A 112 -42.64 19.88 -38.74
N PHE A 113 -41.58 19.10 -38.49
CA PHE A 113 -40.73 18.52 -39.53
C PHE A 113 -40.46 17.01 -39.35
N CYS A 114 -40.92 16.38 -38.27
CA CYS A 114 -40.62 14.97 -37.98
C CYS A 114 -41.83 14.16 -37.48
N PHE A 115 -42.65 14.72 -36.59
CA PHE A 115 -43.73 13.97 -35.91
C PHE A 115 -44.98 13.66 -36.75
N ASP A 116 -45.05 14.14 -38.00
CA ASP A 116 -46.10 13.74 -38.96
C ASP A 116 -45.85 12.33 -39.53
N CYS A 117 -44.58 11.94 -39.71
CA CYS A 117 -44.16 10.65 -40.29
C CYS A 117 -43.53 9.69 -39.25
N HIS A 118 -42.92 10.25 -38.20
CA HIS A 118 -42.18 9.50 -37.17
C HIS A 118 -42.70 9.79 -35.75
N GLY A 119 -44.00 10.03 -35.57
CA GLY A 119 -44.58 10.29 -34.24
C GLY A 119 -46.11 10.21 -34.25
N ASN A 120 -46.71 10.38 -33.08
CA ASN A 120 -48.17 10.34 -32.88
C ASN A 120 -48.85 9.02 -33.35
N GLY A 121 -48.08 7.94 -33.49
CA GLY A 121 -48.52 6.66 -34.05
C GLY A 121 -48.16 6.40 -35.51
N ALA A 122 -47.46 7.32 -36.19
CA ALA A 122 -46.76 7.07 -37.44
C ALA A 122 -45.31 6.60 -37.18
N ASP A 123 -44.87 5.58 -37.91
CA ASP A 123 -43.60 4.88 -37.71
C ASP A 123 -42.80 4.68 -39.02
N GLU A 124 -42.80 5.68 -39.91
CA GLU A 124 -42.14 5.57 -41.22
C GLU A 124 -40.68 5.12 -41.11
N GLY A 125 -40.27 4.21 -42.00
CA GLY A 125 -38.95 3.56 -41.95
C GLY A 125 -38.74 2.63 -40.74
N GLY A 126 -39.76 2.37 -39.92
CA GLY A 126 -39.65 1.66 -38.65
C GLY A 126 -39.10 2.53 -37.50
N LEU A 127 -39.28 3.85 -37.58
CA LEU A 127 -38.76 4.82 -36.63
C LEU A 127 -39.86 5.70 -36.03
N THR A 128 -40.01 5.64 -34.70
CA THR A 128 -40.81 6.56 -33.90
C THR A 128 -39.92 7.48 -33.06
N LEU A 129 -40.37 8.71 -32.84
CA LEU A 129 -39.63 9.78 -32.17
C LEU A 129 -40.40 10.42 -30.99
N ASP A 130 -41.50 9.83 -30.54
CA ASP A 130 -42.35 10.37 -29.46
C ASP A 130 -41.58 10.62 -28.15
N GLU A 131 -40.58 9.80 -27.85
CA GLU A 131 -39.71 9.99 -26.67
C GLU A 131 -38.82 11.24 -26.76
N PHE A 132 -38.53 11.72 -27.98
CA PHE A 132 -37.76 12.94 -28.24
C PHE A 132 -38.58 14.23 -28.08
N ALA A 133 -39.87 14.14 -27.76
CA ALA A 133 -40.67 15.27 -27.28
C ALA A 133 -40.20 15.82 -25.90
N LYS A 134 -39.21 15.17 -25.27
CA LYS A 134 -38.50 15.61 -24.05
C LYS A 134 -36.99 15.61 -24.29
N ALA A 135 -36.28 16.59 -23.74
CA ALA A 135 -34.83 16.73 -23.94
C ALA A 135 -34.02 15.48 -23.53
N ASP A 136 -34.43 14.75 -22.49
CA ASP A 136 -33.68 13.58 -21.99
C ASP A 136 -33.92 12.30 -22.81
N GLY A 137 -34.93 12.29 -23.69
CA GLY A 137 -35.12 11.21 -24.68
C GLY A 137 -33.90 11.05 -25.60
N PHE A 138 -33.14 12.14 -25.82
CA PHE A 138 -31.90 12.13 -26.59
C PHE A 138 -30.76 11.35 -25.91
N HIS A 139 -30.68 11.34 -24.58
CA HIS A 139 -29.72 10.48 -23.87
C HIS A 139 -30.22 9.04 -23.80
N ALA A 140 -31.51 8.84 -23.47
CA ALA A 140 -32.12 7.51 -23.35
C ALA A 140 -31.99 6.72 -24.66
N ASN A 141 -32.22 7.39 -25.81
CA ASN A 141 -32.18 6.79 -27.15
C ASN A 141 -30.97 7.27 -27.97
N ARG A 142 -29.80 7.42 -27.33
CA ARG A 142 -28.57 7.99 -27.92
C ARG A 142 -28.28 7.53 -29.35
N LYS A 143 -28.30 6.21 -29.61
CA LYS A 143 -28.01 5.65 -30.94
C LYS A 143 -28.97 6.16 -32.03
N THR A 144 -30.25 6.27 -31.70
CA THR A 144 -31.28 6.81 -32.59
C THR A 144 -31.09 8.31 -32.77
N ALA A 145 -30.75 9.04 -31.70
CA ALA A 145 -30.45 10.47 -31.73
C ALA A 145 -29.30 10.81 -32.68
N GLU A 146 -28.22 10.02 -32.65
CA GLU A 146 -27.04 10.17 -33.52
C GLU A 146 -27.40 9.92 -35.00
N VAL A 147 -28.30 8.97 -35.29
CA VAL A 147 -28.83 8.74 -36.65
C VAL A 147 -29.70 9.91 -37.12
N VAL A 148 -30.61 10.40 -36.27
CA VAL A 148 -31.48 11.56 -36.59
C VAL A 148 -30.64 12.81 -36.88
N LEU A 149 -29.67 13.13 -36.02
CA LEU A 149 -28.73 14.23 -36.22
C LEU A 149 -27.99 14.10 -37.56
N LYS A 150 -27.51 12.89 -37.89
CA LYS A 150 -26.83 12.61 -39.16
C LYS A 150 -27.73 12.82 -40.38
N MET A 151 -29.01 12.39 -40.33
CA MET A 151 -29.94 12.57 -41.46
C MET A 151 -30.34 14.03 -41.68
N ILE A 152 -30.53 14.80 -40.61
CA ILE A 152 -30.83 16.25 -40.69
C ILE A 152 -29.62 17.01 -41.25
N ASN A 153 -28.41 16.72 -40.76
CA ASN A 153 -27.14 17.31 -41.23
C ASN A 153 -26.81 16.95 -42.69
N ALA A 154 -27.08 15.70 -43.10
CA ALA A 154 -26.93 15.27 -44.49
C ALA A 154 -28.01 15.82 -45.43
N GLY A 155 -29.08 16.41 -44.88
CA GLY A 155 -30.20 16.93 -45.66
C GLY A 155 -31.13 15.87 -46.25
N VAL A 156 -31.03 14.62 -45.79
CA VAL A 156 -31.88 13.49 -46.22
C VAL A 156 -33.25 13.55 -45.54
N MET A 157 -33.33 14.16 -44.35
CA MET A 157 -34.58 14.38 -43.63
C MET A 157 -34.82 15.88 -43.36
N PRO A 158 -36.06 16.38 -43.52
CA PRO A 158 -37.24 15.70 -44.10
C PRO A 158 -37.03 15.31 -45.60
N PRO A 159 -37.84 14.42 -46.18
CA PRO A 159 -37.76 14.07 -47.60
C PRO A 159 -38.24 15.21 -48.52
N GLU A 160 -38.05 15.07 -49.84
CA GLU A 160 -38.33 16.14 -50.83
C GLU A 160 -39.81 16.54 -50.93
N ASP A 161 -40.73 15.62 -50.61
CA ASP A 161 -42.18 15.82 -50.50
C ASP A 161 -42.62 16.34 -49.13
N GLY A 162 -41.76 16.24 -48.11
CA GLY A 162 -41.97 16.80 -46.78
C GLY A 162 -41.69 18.31 -46.68
N THR A 163 -42.24 18.96 -45.66
CA THR A 163 -42.00 20.40 -45.42
C THR A 163 -40.53 20.64 -45.07
N GLN A 164 -39.78 21.35 -45.91
CA GLN A 164 -38.35 21.59 -45.68
C GLN A 164 -38.08 22.72 -44.66
N PRO A 165 -37.20 22.51 -43.66
CA PRO A 165 -36.77 23.57 -42.74
C PRO A 165 -35.76 24.53 -43.38
N LYS A 166 -35.83 25.81 -42.99
CA LYS A 166 -34.79 26.79 -43.36
C LYS A 166 -33.45 26.41 -42.74
N MET A 167 -32.35 26.87 -43.35
CA MET A 167 -30.99 26.61 -42.84
C MET A 167 -30.81 27.01 -41.37
N GLU A 168 -31.34 28.16 -40.94
CA GLU A 168 -31.28 28.59 -39.54
C GLU A 168 -32.11 27.72 -38.59
N GLU A 169 -33.33 27.32 -38.98
CA GLU A 169 -34.17 26.39 -38.19
C GLU A 169 -33.46 25.04 -38.03
N ARG A 170 -32.88 24.52 -39.12
CA ARG A 170 -32.10 23.28 -39.16
C ARG A 170 -30.84 23.36 -38.30
N LYS A 171 -30.09 24.46 -38.38
CA LYS A 171 -28.85 24.66 -37.61
C LYS A 171 -29.14 24.77 -36.11
N LEU A 172 -30.15 25.53 -35.71
CA LEU A 172 -30.52 25.67 -34.30
C LEU A 172 -30.96 24.34 -33.67
N ALA A 173 -31.63 23.47 -34.43
CA ALA A 173 -31.96 22.12 -34.00
C ALA A 173 -30.70 21.24 -33.88
N THR A 174 -29.89 21.17 -34.94
CA THR A 174 -28.70 20.29 -34.98
C THR A 174 -27.61 20.70 -34.00
N ASP A 175 -27.35 22.01 -33.82
CA ASP A 175 -26.42 22.53 -32.79
C ASP A 175 -26.83 22.10 -31.37
N TRP A 176 -28.13 22.10 -31.07
CA TRP A 176 -28.62 21.68 -29.75
C TRP A 176 -28.55 20.16 -29.58
N ILE A 177 -28.89 19.39 -30.62
CA ILE A 177 -28.87 17.91 -30.57
C ILE A 177 -27.41 17.43 -30.43
N ASP A 178 -26.49 18.00 -31.20
CA ASP A 178 -25.05 17.73 -31.09
C ASP A 178 -24.55 18.06 -29.67
N ALA A 179 -24.87 19.24 -29.15
CA ALA A 179 -24.54 19.63 -27.79
C ALA A 179 -25.19 18.74 -26.71
N LYS A 180 -26.39 18.19 -26.91
CA LYS A 180 -27.03 17.24 -25.98
C LYS A 180 -26.39 15.85 -26.02
N LEU A 181 -25.74 15.47 -27.13
CA LEU A 181 -25.12 14.16 -27.31
C LEU A 181 -23.62 14.13 -27.02
N PHE A 182 -22.88 15.21 -27.31
CA PHE A 182 -21.41 15.20 -27.35
C PHE A 182 -20.73 16.24 -26.46
N TYR A 183 -21.45 17.16 -25.83
CA TYR A 183 -20.85 18.02 -24.80
C TYR A 183 -20.53 17.19 -23.56
N VAL A 184 -19.26 17.21 -23.16
CA VAL A 184 -18.76 16.61 -21.92
C VAL A 184 -18.49 17.75 -20.96
N ASP A 185 -19.22 17.81 -19.84
CA ASP A 185 -18.91 18.80 -18.80
C ASP A 185 -17.82 18.27 -17.87
N CYS A 186 -16.62 18.85 -17.98
CA CYS A 186 -15.47 18.50 -17.16
C CYS A 186 -15.58 19.00 -15.71
N ASP A 187 -16.56 19.85 -15.38
CA ASP A 187 -16.82 20.31 -14.01
C ASP A 187 -17.85 19.40 -13.27
N LEU A 188 -18.37 18.35 -13.91
CA LEU A 188 -19.21 17.32 -13.28
C LEU A 188 -18.38 16.19 -12.64
N PRO A 189 -18.93 15.46 -11.64
CA PRO A 189 -18.37 14.20 -11.19
C PRO A 189 -18.29 13.18 -12.33
N VAL A 190 -17.07 12.69 -12.62
CA VAL A 190 -16.84 11.69 -13.67
C VAL A 190 -17.33 10.33 -13.19
N ASP A 191 -18.47 9.88 -13.70
CA ASP A 191 -18.92 8.48 -13.60
C ASP A 191 -18.50 7.74 -14.89
N PRO A 192 -17.44 6.89 -14.86
CA PRO A 192 -17.05 6.06 -16.00
C PRO A 192 -17.99 4.85 -16.19
N GLY A 193 -19.02 4.69 -15.34
CA GLY A 193 -19.91 3.54 -15.33
C GLY A 193 -19.28 2.31 -14.70
N ARG A 194 -19.80 1.13 -15.07
CA ARG A 194 -19.34 -0.16 -14.54
C ARG A 194 -18.04 -0.60 -15.20
N VAL A 195 -16.92 -0.29 -14.57
CA VAL A 195 -15.60 -0.87 -14.90
C VAL A 195 -15.55 -2.34 -14.45
N THR A 196 -14.93 -3.22 -15.24
CA THR A 196 -14.61 -4.60 -14.87
C THR A 196 -13.37 -4.66 -13.97
N ILE A 197 -13.30 -5.66 -13.08
CA ILE A 197 -12.13 -5.83 -12.20
C ILE A 197 -10.99 -6.45 -13.02
N GLN A 198 -10.14 -5.62 -13.62
CA GLN A 198 -8.96 -6.08 -14.34
C GLN A 198 -7.90 -6.61 -13.38
N ARG A 199 -7.24 -7.71 -13.76
CA ARG A 199 -5.92 -8.05 -13.23
C ARG A 199 -4.86 -7.15 -13.88
N LEU A 200 -3.70 -7.05 -13.26
CA LEU A 200 -2.52 -6.48 -13.92
C LEU A 200 -2.05 -7.44 -15.04
N ASN A 201 -1.54 -6.88 -16.13
CA ASN A 201 -0.78 -7.64 -17.14
C ASN A 201 0.67 -7.87 -16.68
N ARG A 202 1.46 -8.64 -17.43
CA ARG A 202 2.83 -8.99 -17.01
C ARG A 202 3.77 -7.78 -16.89
N ALA A 203 3.61 -6.76 -17.71
CA ALA A 203 4.43 -5.55 -17.63
C ALA A 203 4.04 -4.71 -16.41
N GLU A 204 2.74 -4.47 -16.23
CA GLU A 204 2.17 -3.77 -15.08
C GLU A 204 2.52 -4.44 -13.76
N TYR A 205 2.44 -5.77 -13.67
CA TYR A 205 2.78 -6.51 -12.45
C TYR A 205 4.28 -6.43 -12.11
N ASN A 206 5.16 -6.57 -13.10
CA ASN A 206 6.61 -6.42 -12.89
C ASN A 206 6.94 -5.00 -12.37
N ASN A 207 6.37 -3.96 -13.00
CA ASN A 207 6.58 -2.57 -12.57
C ASN A 207 6.02 -2.33 -11.16
N THR A 208 4.79 -2.80 -10.88
CA THR A 208 4.13 -2.64 -9.58
C THR A 208 4.91 -3.31 -8.44
N ILE A 209 5.46 -4.51 -8.66
CA ILE A 209 6.29 -5.18 -7.64
C ILE A 209 7.64 -4.47 -7.45
N ARG A 210 8.27 -3.99 -8.53
CA ARG A 210 9.49 -3.16 -8.42
C ARG A 210 9.22 -1.90 -7.59
N ASP A 211 8.09 -1.23 -7.83
CA ASP A 211 7.79 0.08 -7.24
C ASP A 211 7.26 -0.02 -5.80
N LEU A 212 6.53 -1.08 -5.44
CA LEU A 212 6.06 -1.32 -4.07
C LEU A 212 7.14 -1.90 -3.14
N ILE A 213 8.08 -2.68 -3.67
CA ILE A 213 9.01 -3.50 -2.86
C ILE A 213 10.48 -3.07 -3.05
N GLY A 214 10.80 -2.27 -4.07
CA GLY A 214 12.14 -1.77 -4.35
C GLY A 214 13.10 -2.79 -5.01
N ILE A 215 12.60 -3.93 -5.49
CA ILE A 215 13.42 -5.04 -5.99
C ILE A 215 13.37 -5.08 -7.51
N ASP A 216 14.50 -4.84 -8.17
CA ASP A 216 14.61 -4.95 -9.63
C ASP A 216 14.74 -6.43 -10.08
N PHE A 217 13.59 -7.05 -10.34
CA PHE A 217 13.49 -8.32 -11.08
C PHE A 217 12.11 -8.46 -11.74
N LYS A 218 11.93 -9.50 -12.54
CA LYS A 218 10.68 -9.73 -13.31
C LYS A 218 9.91 -10.96 -12.81
N PRO A 219 9.14 -10.86 -11.70
CA PRO A 219 8.37 -11.99 -11.17
C PRO A 219 7.32 -12.55 -12.15
N ALA A 220 6.81 -11.75 -13.09
CA ALA A 220 5.88 -12.20 -14.14
C ALA A 220 6.57 -12.78 -15.39
N ALA A 221 7.87 -13.12 -15.32
CA ALA A 221 8.60 -13.74 -16.43
C ALA A 221 7.97 -15.08 -16.84
N ASP A 222 7.68 -15.97 -15.88
CA ASP A 222 7.16 -17.32 -16.13
C ASP A 222 5.62 -17.41 -16.19
N PHE A 223 4.95 -16.27 -16.31
CA PHE A 223 3.49 -16.23 -16.51
C PHE A 223 3.13 -16.61 -17.95
N PRO A 224 1.96 -17.24 -18.21
CA PRO A 224 1.39 -17.34 -19.55
C PRO A 224 1.23 -15.95 -20.18
N SER A 225 1.24 -15.87 -21.51
CA SER A 225 1.06 -14.58 -22.20
C SER A 225 -0.33 -14.01 -21.95
N ASP A 226 -0.41 -12.69 -21.80
CA ASP A 226 -1.65 -11.97 -21.54
C ASP A 226 -2.60 -11.99 -22.76
N GLU A 227 -3.89 -11.95 -22.50
CA GLU A 227 -4.93 -11.86 -23.51
C GLU A 227 -4.96 -10.48 -24.18
N VAL A 228 -5.09 -10.44 -25.50
CA VAL A 228 -5.12 -9.21 -26.31
C VAL A 228 -6.53 -8.94 -26.82
N GLY A 229 -7.07 -7.76 -26.51
CA GLY A 229 -8.37 -7.26 -27.00
C GLY A 229 -8.19 -5.92 -27.70
N GLU A 230 -8.89 -5.68 -28.82
CA GLU A 230 -8.77 -4.44 -29.64
C GLU A 230 -7.34 -4.00 -30.01
N GLY A 231 -6.36 -4.93 -29.93
CA GLY A 231 -4.93 -4.66 -30.17
C GLY A 231 -4.09 -4.32 -28.92
N PHE A 232 -4.67 -4.34 -27.71
CA PHE A 232 -4.03 -4.00 -26.44
C PHE A 232 -4.05 -5.16 -25.44
N ASP A 233 -3.04 -5.24 -24.57
CA ASP A 233 -2.82 -6.29 -23.57
C ASP A 233 -3.17 -5.85 -22.13
N ASN A 234 -3.93 -4.76 -21.98
CA ASN A 234 -4.35 -4.18 -20.70
C ASN A 234 -5.87 -4.00 -20.56
N ILE A 235 -6.68 -4.63 -21.42
CA ILE A 235 -8.14 -4.53 -21.40
C ILE A 235 -8.74 -5.53 -20.41
N GLY A 236 -9.35 -5.03 -19.34
CA GLY A 236 -9.95 -5.85 -18.27
C GLY A 236 -10.96 -6.89 -18.72
N ASP A 237 -11.69 -6.64 -19.81
CA ASP A 237 -12.73 -7.53 -20.33
C ASP A 237 -12.19 -8.82 -20.98
N VAL A 238 -10.90 -8.87 -21.35
CA VAL A 238 -10.25 -10.07 -21.91
C VAL A 238 -9.26 -10.74 -20.95
N LEU A 239 -8.73 -10.00 -19.95
CA LEU A 239 -7.70 -10.49 -19.03
C LEU A 239 -8.27 -11.43 -17.97
N SER A 240 -8.35 -12.73 -18.28
CA SER A 240 -8.88 -13.75 -17.38
C SER A 240 -7.85 -14.20 -16.33
N LEU A 241 -8.30 -14.99 -15.34
CA LEU A 241 -7.42 -15.64 -14.36
C LEU A 241 -7.49 -17.17 -14.50
N PRO A 242 -6.74 -17.79 -15.43
CA PRO A 242 -6.63 -19.24 -15.52
C PRO A 242 -6.00 -19.85 -14.25
N PRO A 243 -6.34 -21.09 -13.86
CA PRO A 243 -5.75 -21.75 -12.68
C PRO A 243 -4.21 -21.78 -12.69
N LEU A 244 -3.61 -22.01 -13.86
CA LEU A 244 -2.14 -21.99 -14.04
C LEU A 244 -1.53 -20.61 -13.76
N LEU A 245 -2.24 -19.52 -14.06
CA LEU A 245 -1.78 -18.16 -13.76
C LEU A 245 -1.88 -17.88 -12.24
N LEU A 246 -2.90 -18.41 -11.56
CA LEU A 246 -3.01 -18.34 -10.10
C LEU A 246 -1.87 -19.11 -9.40
N GLU A 247 -1.53 -20.31 -9.88
CA GLU A 247 -0.36 -21.06 -9.40
C GLU A 247 0.94 -20.24 -9.57
N LYS A 248 1.11 -19.59 -10.73
CA LYS A 248 2.26 -18.70 -10.99
C LYS A 248 2.26 -17.42 -10.15
N TYR A 249 1.12 -16.85 -9.80
CA TYR A 249 1.04 -15.75 -8.84
C TYR A 249 1.52 -16.16 -7.44
N LEU A 250 1.26 -17.40 -7.00
CA LEU A 250 1.74 -17.92 -5.71
C LEU A 250 3.26 -18.17 -5.72
N GLU A 251 3.80 -18.77 -6.79
CA GLU A 251 5.25 -18.97 -6.97
C GLU A 251 6.01 -17.63 -7.04
N ALA A 252 5.43 -16.64 -7.73
CA ALA A 252 5.93 -15.27 -7.74
C ALA A 252 5.88 -14.63 -6.34
N ALA A 253 4.76 -14.73 -5.62
CA ALA A 253 4.61 -14.18 -4.27
C ALA A 253 5.63 -14.76 -3.28
N GLU A 254 5.88 -16.08 -3.30
CA GLU A 254 6.96 -16.70 -2.53
C GLU A 254 8.35 -16.14 -2.90
N THR A 255 8.61 -15.95 -4.20
CA THR A 255 9.90 -15.44 -4.70
C THR A 255 10.11 -13.97 -4.32
N ILE A 256 9.05 -13.16 -4.35
CA ILE A 256 9.05 -11.76 -3.88
C ILE A 256 9.31 -11.74 -2.37
N ALA A 257 8.56 -12.51 -1.58
CA ALA A 257 8.73 -12.57 -0.13
C ALA A 257 10.15 -12.99 0.28
N LYS A 258 10.74 -14.01 -0.36
CA LYS A 258 12.13 -14.47 -0.13
C LYS A 258 13.21 -13.44 -0.48
N LYS A 259 12.89 -12.44 -1.32
CA LYS A 259 13.80 -11.35 -1.70
C LYS A 259 13.56 -10.07 -0.87
N ALA A 260 12.32 -9.81 -0.46
CA ALA A 260 11.91 -8.64 0.30
C ALA A 260 12.18 -8.79 1.80
N ILE A 261 11.87 -9.96 2.34
CA ILE A 261 12.10 -10.27 3.75
C ILE A 261 13.54 -10.75 3.88
N VAL A 262 14.46 -9.79 4.04
CA VAL A 262 15.78 -10.08 4.61
C VAL A 262 15.53 -10.74 5.97
N PRO A 263 16.00 -11.97 6.22
CA PRO A 263 15.84 -12.59 7.52
C PRO A 263 16.65 -11.79 8.53
N PHE A 264 15.95 -11.03 9.39
CA PHE A 264 16.59 -10.40 10.54
C PHE A 264 17.40 -11.45 11.30
N PRO A 265 18.64 -11.13 11.72
CA PRO A 265 19.35 -12.03 12.61
C PRO A 265 18.50 -12.20 13.88
N GLU A 266 18.42 -13.41 14.43
CA GLU A 266 17.78 -13.66 15.74
C GLU A 266 18.47 -12.90 16.90
N ARG A 267 19.51 -12.11 16.58
CA ARG A 267 20.40 -11.42 17.51
C ARG A 267 20.66 -9.98 17.06
N TYR A 268 19.66 -9.13 17.29
CA TYR A 268 19.89 -7.79 17.86
C TYR A 268 20.34 -7.87 19.35
N GLY A 269 20.74 -9.05 19.83
CA GLY A 269 21.16 -9.30 21.21
C GLY A 269 22.55 -8.74 21.48
N ILE A 270 22.71 -8.15 22.66
CA ILE A 270 23.97 -7.55 23.15
C ILE A 270 25.10 -8.57 23.05
N GLN A 271 26.06 -8.33 22.14
CA GLN A 271 27.31 -9.08 22.11
C GLN A 271 28.18 -8.63 23.30
N ARG A 272 28.44 -9.54 24.24
CA ARG A 272 29.36 -9.33 25.36
C ARG A 272 30.64 -10.12 25.11
N VAL A 273 31.78 -9.46 25.23
CA VAL A 273 33.11 -10.07 25.19
C VAL A 273 33.69 -9.97 26.60
N ALA A 274 34.00 -11.11 27.24
CA ALA A 274 34.55 -11.09 28.60
C ALA A 274 36.04 -10.73 28.56
N GLY A 275 36.61 -10.28 29.68
CA GLY A 275 38.03 -9.91 29.74
C GLY A 275 39.01 -11.05 29.42
N GLY A 276 38.57 -12.31 29.50
CA GLY A 276 39.34 -13.47 29.04
C GLY A 276 39.42 -13.62 27.52
N ASP A 277 38.41 -13.15 26.80
CA ASP A 277 38.29 -13.27 25.33
C ASP A 277 38.91 -12.07 24.58
N LEU A 278 39.19 -10.98 25.30
CA LEU A 278 39.87 -9.80 24.75
C LEU A 278 41.33 -10.10 24.41
N LYS A 279 41.74 -9.74 23.20
CA LYS A 279 43.17 -9.63 22.84
C LYS A 279 43.78 -8.50 23.68
N ARG A 280 45.03 -8.67 24.12
CA ARG A 280 45.68 -7.82 25.12
C ARG A 280 47.05 -7.35 24.65
N GLU A 281 47.30 -6.06 24.79
CA GLU A 281 48.49 -5.36 24.29
C GLU A 281 49.03 -4.37 25.33
N GLY A 282 50.33 -4.06 25.27
CA GLY A 282 51.00 -3.18 26.24
C GLY A 282 50.91 -3.71 27.67
N ALA A 283 50.50 -2.87 28.62
CA ALA A 283 50.36 -3.24 30.04
C ALA A 283 49.06 -3.99 30.40
N ALA A 284 48.32 -4.53 29.41
CA ALA A 284 47.10 -5.31 29.62
C ALA A 284 47.42 -6.72 30.16
N GLY A 285 47.21 -6.92 31.46
CA GLY A 285 47.69 -8.07 32.22
C GLY A 285 46.71 -9.24 32.32
N GLY A 286 46.56 -9.76 33.54
CA GLY A 286 45.68 -10.90 33.84
C GLY A 286 44.20 -10.49 33.96
N VAL A 287 43.31 -11.47 33.82
CA VAL A 287 41.89 -11.30 34.14
C VAL A 287 41.71 -11.38 35.66
N THR A 288 40.92 -10.48 36.25
CA THR A 288 40.58 -10.52 37.67
C THR A 288 39.53 -11.60 37.97
N GLY A 289 39.31 -11.92 39.25
CA GLY A 289 38.21 -12.82 39.65
C GLY A 289 36.80 -12.31 39.30
N GLU A 290 36.69 -11.04 38.89
CA GLU A 290 35.45 -10.37 38.47
C GLU A 290 35.31 -10.30 36.94
N GLY A 291 36.28 -10.84 36.18
CA GLY A 291 36.23 -10.92 34.71
C GLY A 291 36.82 -9.72 33.96
N PHE A 292 37.36 -8.71 34.66
CA PHE A 292 37.99 -7.53 34.05
C PHE A 292 39.46 -7.79 33.68
N VAL A 293 39.98 -7.15 32.63
CA VAL A 293 41.43 -7.14 32.36
C VAL A 293 42.10 -6.10 33.26
N SER A 294 43.01 -6.55 34.11
CA SER A 294 43.83 -5.66 34.94
C SER A 294 44.88 -4.92 34.09
N MET A 295 45.08 -3.62 34.32
CA MET A 295 46.12 -2.82 33.69
C MET A 295 46.84 -1.98 34.76
N ALA A 296 48.17 -2.10 34.84
CA ALA A 296 48.98 -1.35 35.81
C ALA A 296 49.53 -0.02 35.26
N SER A 297 49.46 0.17 33.95
CA SER A 297 49.83 1.39 33.22
C SER A 297 49.17 1.33 31.82
N SER A 298 49.67 2.09 30.84
CA SER A 298 49.11 2.13 29.49
C SER A 298 49.13 0.77 28.78
N GLY A 299 47.94 0.24 28.49
CA GLY A 299 47.72 -0.97 27.71
C GLY A 299 46.47 -0.83 26.85
N SER A 300 46.21 -1.82 26.02
CA SER A 300 45.00 -1.88 25.18
C SER A 300 44.37 -3.27 25.22
N VAL A 301 43.05 -3.29 25.08
CA VAL A 301 42.26 -4.49 24.84
C VAL A 301 41.50 -4.35 23.53
N VAL A 302 41.46 -5.43 22.75
CA VAL A 302 40.83 -5.45 21.43
C VAL A 302 39.84 -6.61 21.34
N ALA A 303 38.63 -6.28 20.91
CA ALA A 303 37.60 -7.24 20.49
C ALA A 303 37.44 -7.17 18.96
N GLU A 304 37.36 -8.33 18.31
CA GLU A 304 36.98 -8.42 16.90
C GLU A 304 35.50 -8.82 16.83
N LEU A 305 34.66 -7.89 16.38
CA LEU A 305 33.21 -8.08 16.27
C LEU A 305 32.83 -8.24 14.81
N GLN A 306 32.07 -9.29 14.48
CA GLN A 306 31.51 -9.45 13.14
C GLN A 306 30.22 -8.63 13.02
N VAL A 307 30.34 -7.46 12.40
CA VAL A 307 29.21 -6.59 12.05
C VAL A 307 28.62 -7.08 10.72
N SER A 308 27.44 -7.71 10.77
CA SER A 308 26.83 -8.35 9.60
C SER A 308 25.90 -7.44 8.78
N TYR A 309 25.61 -6.23 9.26
CA TYR A 309 24.62 -5.31 8.67
C TYR A 309 25.07 -3.85 8.79
N GLU A 310 24.63 -3.00 7.87
CA GLU A 310 24.79 -1.55 7.98
C GLU A 310 23.66 -1.00 8.86
N SER A 311 24.03 -0.46 10.03
CA SER A 311 23.10 -0.02 11.09
C SER A 311 23.82 0.94 12.04
N GLU A 312 23.05 1.68 12.84
CA GLU A 312 23.57 2.29 14.07
C GLU A 312 23.89 1.20 15.12
N TYR A 313 24.94 1.41 15.92
CA TYR A 313 25.43 0.47 16.94
C TYR A 313 25.91 1.21 18.19
N THR A 314 25.39 0.84 19.37
CA THR A 314 25.92 1.30 20.67
C THR A 314 27.07 0.39 21.12
N ILE A 315 28.28 0.94 21.26
CA ILE A 315 29.42 0.23 21.85
C ILE A 315 29.48 0.60 23.35
N ARG A 316 29.32 -0.40 24.22
CA ARG A 316 29.39 -0.25 25.67
C ARG A 316 30.67 -0.86 26.23
N ALA A 317 31.43 -0.07 27.00
CA ALA A 317 32.55 -0.53 27.80
C ALA A 317 32.22 -0.44 29.30
N GLU A 318 32.62 -1.45 30.07
CA GLU A 318 32.57 -1.44 31.53
C GLU A 318 34.00 -1.32 32.08
N ALA A 319 34.27 -0.31 32.89
CA ALA A 319 35.62 0.01 33.38
C ALA A 319 35.62 0.57 34.80
N MET A 320 36.69 0.30 35.55
CA MET A 320 36.94 0.81 36.89
C MET A 320 38.40 1.26 36.99
N ALA A 321 38.73 2.09 37.97
CA ALA A 321 40.11 2.50 38.24
C ALA A 321 40.40 2.62 39.75
N ASP A 322 41.69 2.54 40.08
CA ASP A 322 42.27 3.18 41.25
C ASP A 322 42.91 4.50 40.80
N GLN A 323 42.64 5.61 41.50
CA GLN A 323 43.26 6.90 41.17
C GLN A 323 44.58 7.06 41.95
N ALA A 324 45.68 7.07 41.21
CA ALA A 324 47.03 7.31 41.73
C ALA A 324 47.52 8.72 41.34
N GLY A 325 47.23 9.71 42.20
CA GLY A 325 47.57 11.12 41.95
C GLY A 325 46.34 12.00 41.67
N PRO A 326 46.54 13.25 41.20
CA PRO A 326 45.44 14.20 41.01
C PRO A 326 44.57 13.90 39.77
N ASP A 327 45.13 13.24 38.76
CA ASP A 327 44.48 12.99 37.48
C ASP A 327 43.68 11.66 37.48
N PRO A 328 42.52 11.60 36.80
CA PRO A 328 41.79 10.34 36.60
C PRO A 328 42.51 9.43 35.59
N ALA A 329 42.28 8.12 35.70
CA ALA A 329 42.65 7.20 34.62
C ALA A 329 41.80 7.48 33.38
N ARG A 330 42.36 7.34 32.17
CA ARG A 330 41.66 7.67 30.92
C ARG A 330 41.56 6.46 29.99
N MET A 331 40.39 6.28 29.39
CA MET A 331 40.09 5.23 28.42
C MET A 331 39.75 5.86 27.07
N GLU A 332 40.46 5.47 26.02
CA GLU A 332 40.17 5.83 24.62
C GLU A 332 39.43 4.67 23.95
N LEU A 333 38.19 4.91 23.50
CA LEU A 333 37.44 3.95 22.68
C LEU A 333 37.76 4.19 21.20
N ARG A 334 38.15 3.11 20.51
CA ARG A 334 38.61 3.12 19.12
C ARG A 334 37.84 2.10 18.29
N LEU A 335 37.61 2.42 17.02
CA LEU A 335 37.11 1.51 15.99
C LEU A 335 38.09 1.56 14.82
N ASP A 336 38.52 0.40 14.32
CA ASP A 336 39.51 0.25 13.23
C ASP A 336 40.76 1.13 13.42
N GLY A 337 41.23 1.22 14.67
CA GLY A 337 42.38 2.04 15.08
C GLY A 337 42.09 3.53 15.24
N LYS A 338 40.96 4.06 14.74
CA LYS A 338 40.56 5.47 14.88
C LYS A 338 39.86 5.71 16.22
N ALA A 339 40.27 6.75 16.96
CA ALA A 339 39.59 7.17 18.19
C ALA A 339 38.18 7.72 17.88
N ILE A 340 37.19 7.25 18.63
CA ILE A 340 35.81 7.78 18.61
C ILE A 340 35.57 8.69 19.81
N LYS A 341 36.00 8.26 21.01
CA LYS A 341 35.63 8.90 22.28
C LYS A 341 36.67 8.64 23.36
N VAL A 342 36.82 9.57 24.29
CA VAL A 342 37.70 9.45 25.45
C VAL A 342 36.87 9.66 26.71
N PHE A 343 37.12 8.85 27.74
CA PHE A 343 36.39 8.86 29.01
C PHE A 343 37.36 8.96 30.20
N ASP A 344 37.03 9.80 31.18
CA ASP A 344 37.70 9.84 32.48
C ASP A 344 37.07 8.80 33.42
N ILE A 345 37.88 7.82 33.84
CA ILE A 345 37.47 6.72 34.71
C ILE A 345 37.69 7.12 36.17
N LYS A 346 36.60 7.22 36.94
CA LYS A 346 36.63 7.67 38.34
C LYS A 346 37.28 6.62 39.22
N GLY A 347 38.37 6.98 39.91
CA GLY A 347 39.21 6.05 40.66
C GLY A 347 38.66 5.63 42.03
N GLN A 348 37.50 4.97 42.05
CA GLN A 348 36.81 4.53 43.27
C GLN A 348 36.59 3.01 43.33
N ARG A 349 37.21 2.21 42.44
CA ARG A 349 36.93 0.77 42.21
C ARG A 349 35.47 0.40 41.88
N ASN A 350 34.61 1.39 41.69
CA ASN A 350 33.24 1.18 41.22
C ASN A 350 33.24 1.00 39.70
N THR A 351 32.59 -0.05 39.20
CA THR A 351 32.39 -0.26 37.76
C THR A 351 31.53 0.86 37.17
N GLY A 352 32.13 1.67 36.29
CA GLY A 352 31.42 2.61 35.44
C GLY A 352 31.03 1.98 34.10
N THR A 353 29.91 2.41 33.54
CA THR A 353 29.47 2.08 32.18
C THR A 353 29.71 3.27 31.28
N TYR A 354 30.29 3.02 30.11
CA TYR A 354 30.73 4.05 29.15
C TYR A 354 30.22 3.71 27.75
N GLU A 355 29.54 4.67 27.14
CA GLU A 355 28.92 4.65 25.79
C GLU A 355 29.17 6.03 25.18
#